data_AF-A0A137P4G7-F1
#
_entry.id   AF-A0A137P4G7-F1
#
_cell.length_a   1.000
_cell.length_b   1.000
_cell.length_c   1.000
_cell.angle_alpha   90.00
_cell.angle_beta   90.00
_cell.angle_gamma   90.00
#
_symmetry.space_group_name_H-M   'P 1'
#
loop_
_entity.id
_entity.type
_entity.pdbx_description
1 polymer ?
#
loop_
_entity_poly.entity_id
_entity_poly.type
_entity_poly.pdbx_seq_one_letter_code
_entity_poly.pdbx_strand_id
1 'polypeptide(L)'
;MIKNSNNADAISVISDMFQFLVLEVRKEKGIDISSYFDGALDGSPFEIDVVDPEKEYRGYVRYRDRLYPIYRCEFVYKHNFTNWATREKHSIGEQCTKDALFDHDYCSSHKNSAHAKAVKKTENLTSAAFTEYYPRPEELTHLYDSVYADQNNIIAMRNSDPDTKFKWRLVCWSKVHPSGKRILCSFRQNFIDELNRKQKENEYDYIVDPSLFKKARIDYSDYQMSSDDEDSFDYML
;
A
#
# COMPACT_ATOMS: atom_id res chain seq x y z
N MET A 1 -31.71 -27.21 -10.26
CA MET A 1 -30.28 -27.61 -10.19
C MET A 1 -29.95 -28.39 -11.45
N ILE A 2 -29.39 -27.73 -12.45
CA ILE A 2 -28.79 -28.37 -13.63
C ILE A 2 -27.28 -28.26 -13.39
N LYS A 3 -26.58 -29.39 -13.25
CA LYS A 3 -25.14 -29.43 -13.02
C LYS A 3 -24.41 -29.04 -14.31
N ASN A 4 -23.48 -28.08 -14.24
CA ASN A 4 -22.56 -27.72 -15.33
C ASN A 4 -21.44 -28.76 -15.47
N SER A 5 -21.75 -29.98 -15.91
CA SER A 5 -20.75 -31.04 -16.18
C SER A 5 -19.97 -30.84 -17.49
N ASN A 6 -20.42 -29.97 -18.40
CA ASN A 6 -19.98 -30.00 -19.79
C ASN A 6 -18.61 -29.32 -20.07
N ASN A 7 -18.13 -28.42 -19.20
CA ASN A 7 -16.89 -27.68 -19.46
C ASN A 7 -15.62 -28.41 -19.00
N ALA A 8 -15.69 -29.18 -17.92
CA ALA A 8 -14.58 -30.01 -17.47
C ALA A 8 -14.27 -31.12 -18.49
N ASP A 9 -15.32 -31.72 -19.05
CA ASP A 9 -15.21 -32.73 -20.09
C ASP A 9 -14.59 -32.16 -21.37
N ALA A 10 -14.93 -30.92 -21.76
CA ALA A 10 -14.36 -30.27 -22.93
C ALA A 10 -12.85 -29.97 -22.79
N ILE A 11 -12.40 -29.55 -21.61
CA ILE A 11 -10.97 -29.28 -21.34
C ILE A 11 -10.17 -30.59 -21.31
N SER A 12 -10.72 -31.65 -20.73
CA SER A 12 -10.11 -32.99 -20.76
C SER A 12 -9.94 -33.48 -22.19
N VAL A 13 -10.99 -33.36 -23.02
CA VAL A 13 -10.95 -33.78 -24.43
C VAL A 13 -9.88 -33.01 -25.22
N ILE A 14 -9.76 -31.70 -25.00
CA ILE A 14 -8.75 -30.88 -25.68
C ILE A 14 -7.33 -31.27 -25.22
N SER A 15 -7.13 -31.49 -23.92
CA SER A 15 -5.84 -31.97 -23.38
C SER A 15 -5.44 -33.31 -23.98
N ASP A 16 -6.37 -34.25 -24.06
CA ASP A 16 -6.13 -35.59 -24.63
C ASP A 16 -5.82 -35.50 -26.12
N MET A 17 -6.49 -34.60 -26.86
CA MET A 17 -6.18 -34.34 -28.27
C MET A 17 -4.76 -33.79 -28.47
N PHE A 18 -4.29 -32.89 -27.59
CA PHE A 18 -2.93 -32.36 -27.68
C PHE A 18 -1.87 -33.42 -27.39
N GLN A 19 -2.09 -34.24 -26.36
CA GLN A 19 -1.19 -35.35 -26.06
C GLN A 19 -1.11 -36.35 -27.22
N PHE A 20 -2.25 -36.66 -27.85
CA PHE A 20 -2.28 -37.52 -29.01
C PHE A 20 -1.51 -36.93 -30.21
N LEU A 21 -1.66 -35.64 -30.46
CA LEU A 21 -0.95 -34.94 -31.55
C LEU A 21 0.57 -34.98 -31.34
N VAL A 22 1.04 -34.74 -30.12
CA VAL A 22 2.48 -34.81 -29.77
C VAL A 22 3.03 -36.21 -30.03
N LEU A 23 2.28 -37.25 -29.64
CA LEU A 23 2.69 -38.64 -29.84
C LEU A 23 2.78 -39.01 -31.33
N GLU A 24 1.79 -38.63 -32.15
CA GLU A 24 1.84 -38.98 -33.58
C GLU A 24 2.89 -38.18 -34.36
N VAL A 25 3.11 -36.90 -34.04
CA VAL A 25 4.21 -36.14 -34.68
C VAL A 25 5.57 -36.74 -34.30
N ARG A 26 5.76 -37.13 -33.04
CA ARG A 26 6.99 -37.81 -32.60
C ARG A 26 7.18 -39.14 -33.33
N LYS A 27 6.11 -39.91 -33.52
CA LYS A 27 6.15 -41.21 -34.19
C LYS A 27 6.40 -41.10 -35.69
N GLU A 28 5.77 -40.15 -36.39
CA GLU A 28 5.93 -39.99 -37.83
C GLU A 28 7.18 -39.23 -38.25
N LYS A 29 7.58 -38.23 -37.46
CA LYS A 29 8.67 -37.30 -37.83
C LYS A 29 9.91 -37.48 -36.98
N GLY A 30 9.84 -38.24 -35.88
CA GLY A 30 10.96 -38.41 -34.94
C GLY A 30 11.25 -37.15 -34.12
N ILE A 31 10.36 -36.15 -34.17
CA ILE A 31 10.56 -34.83 -33.54
C ILE A 31 9.65 -34.73 -32.31
N ASP A 32 10.25 -34.46 -31.15
CA ASP A 32 9.50 -34.20 -29.93
C ASP A 32 9.07 -32.73 -29.90
N ILE A 33 7.75 -32.50 -29.99
CA ILE A 33 7.17 -31.16 -29.98
C ILE A 33 6.55 -30.79 -28.63
N SER A 34 6.71 -31.62 -27.60
CA SER A 34 6.18 -31.36 -26.24
C SER A 34 6.60 -30.00 -25.71
N SER A 35 7.87 -29.62 -25.87
CA SER A 35 8.42 -28.35 -25.40
C SER A 35 7.82 -27.11 -26.08
N TYR A 36 7.24 -27.25 -27.28
CA TYR A 36 6.55 -26.14 -27.96
C TYR A 36 5.18 -25.85 -27.32
N PHE A 37 4.58 -26.85 -26.69
CA PHE A 37 3.33 -26.68 -25.93
C PHE A 37 3.59 -26.34 -24.47
N ASP A 38 4.68 -26.84 -23.88
CA ASP A 38 5.11 -26.43 -22.54
C ASP A 38 5.41 -24.93 -22.53
N GLY A 39 6.06 -24.38 -23.56
CA GLY A 39 6.25 -22.92 -23.70
C GLY A 39 4.97 -22.12 -24.01
N ALA A 40 3.94 -22.75 -24.58
CA ALA A 40 2.64 -22.11 -24.80
C ALA A 40 1.78 -22.08 -23.51
N LEU A 41 2.06 -22.97 -22.56
CA LEU A 41 1.43 -23.02 -21.24
C LEU A 41 2.23 -22.26 -20.17
N ASP A 42 3.57 -22.17 -20.32
CA ASP A 42 4.49 -21.60 -19.32
C ASP A 42 5.08 -20.24 -19.74
N GLY A 43 4.74 -19.73 -20.94
CA GLY A 43 5.28 -18.49 -21.54
C GLY A 43 4.28 -17.36 -21.76
N SER A 44 3.10 -17.42 -21.16
CA SER A 44 2.14 -16.32 -21.17
C SER A 44 2.50 -15.28 -20.08
N PRO A 45 2.57 -13.97 -20.37
CA PRO A 45 2.63 -12.92 -19.34
C PRO A 45 1.31 -12.80 -18.53
N PHE A 46 0.37 -13.69 -18.79
CA PHE A 46 -0.78 -13.96 -17.95
C PHE A 46 -0.53 -15.32 -17.30
N GLU A 47 -0.41 -15.37 -15.97
CA GLU A 47 -0.94 -16.52 -15.25
C GLU A 47 -2.36 -16.74 -15.80
N ILE A 48 -2.55 -17.80 -16.59
CA ILE A 48 -3.90 -18.31 -16.78
C ILE A 48 -4.19 -19.01 -15.47
N ASP A 49 -4.56 -18.22 -14.47
CA ASP A 49 -5.39 -18.69 -13.38
C ASP A 49 -6.50 -19.48 -14.07
N VAL A 50 -6.49 -20.80 -13.90
CA VAL A 50 -7.59 -21.65 -14.35
C VAL A 50 -8.82 -21.07 -13.68
N VAL A 51 -9.57 -20.31 -14.49
CA VAL A 51 -10.71 -19.51 -14.07
C VAL A 51 -11.75 -20.51 -13.63
N ASP A 52 -11.83 -20.70 -12.32
CA ASP A 52 -12.96 -21.38 -11.72
C ASP A 52 -14.18 -20.45 -11.86
N PRO A 53 -15.18 -20.81 -12.69
CA PRO A 53 -16.36 -19.97 -12.89
C PRO A 53 -17.25 -19.90 -11.64
N GLU A 54 -17.02 -20.75 -10.63
CA GLU A 54 -17.74 -20.71 -9.36
C GLU A 54 -17.10 -19.77 -8.32
N LYS A 55 -15.89 -19.25 -8.59
CA LYS A 55 -15.20 -18.34 -7.65
C LYS A 55 -15.50 -16.88 -7.93
N GLU A 56 -15.94 -16.17 -6.89
CA GLU A 56 -16.28 -14.74 -6.87
C GLU A 56 -15.07 -13.80 -7.12
N TYR A 57 -13.87 -14.37 -7.20
CA TYR A 57 -12.59 -13.68 -7.34
C TYR A 57 -11.80 -14.21 -8.54
N ARG A 58 -11.04 -13.31 -9.16
CA ARG A 58 -10.20 -13.53 -10.33
C ARG A 58 -8.85 -14.14 -9.99
N GLY A 59 -8.41 -14.00 -8.74
CA GLY A 59 -7.11 -14.45 -8.23
C GLY A 59 -6.83 -13.80 -6.87
N TYR A 60 -5.59 -13.87 -6.40
CA TYR A 60 -5.14 -13.18 -5.20
C TYR A 60 -3.95 -12.26 -5.52
N VAL A 61 -3.92 -11.05 -4.95
CA VAL A 61 -2.71 -10.24 -4.90
C VAL A 61 -2.00 -10.52 -3.59
N ARG A 62 -0.70 -10.85 -3.67
CA ARG A 62 0.16 -10.98 -2.50
C ARG A 62 0.74 -9.61 -2.15
N TYR A 63 0.49 -9.15 -0.93
CA TYR A 63 1.11 -7.94 -0.38
C TYR A 63 1.76 -8.27 0.96
N ARG A 64 3.09 -8.14 1.02
CA ARG A 64 3.93 -8.72 2.08
C ARG A 64 3.62 -10.22 2.25
N ASP A 65 3.15 -10.62 3.43
CA ASP A 65 2.83 -12.01 3.78
C ASP A 65 1.32 -12.34 3.72
N ARG A 66 0.50 -11.45 3.15
CA ARG A 66 -0.97 -11.63 3.08
C ARG A 66 -1.46 -11.73 1.63
N LEU A 67 -2.44 -12.61 1.41
CA LEU A 67 -3.15 -12.76 0.14
C LEU A 67 -4.48 -12.02 0.21
N TYR A 68 -4.72 -11.15 -0.77
CA TYR A 68 -5.95 -10.37 -0.89
C TYR A 68 -6.72 -10.83 -2.13
N PRO A 69 -7.98 -11.28 -1.99
CA PRO A 69 -8.77 -11.73 -3.13
C PRO A 69 -9.06 -10.57 -4.08
N ILE A 70 -8.74 -10.74 -5.37
CA ILE A 70 -9.11 -9.80 -6.43
C ILE A 70 -10.51 -10.17 -6.89
N TYR A 71 -11.54 -9.44 -6.51
CA TYR A 71 -12.90 -9.76 -6.94
C TYR A 71 -13.12 -9.48 -8.44
N ARG A 72 -13.97 -10.29 -9.07
CA ARG A 72 -14.47 -9.99 -10.43
C ARG A 72 -15.47 -8.84 -10.31
N CYS A 73 -15.24 -7.72 -10.99
CA CYS A 73 -16.31 -6.77 -11.25
C CYS A 73 -17.11 -7.35 -12.43
N GLU A 74 -18.35 -7.78 -12.19
CA GLU A 74 -19.27 -8.18 -13.24
C GLU A 74 -19.98 -6.94 -13.79
N PHE A 75 -20.34 -6.96 -15.05
CA PHE A 75 -20.96 -5.82 -15.70
C PHE A 75 -22.36 -6.16 -16.20
N VAL A 76 -23.23 -5.16 -16.15
CA VAL A 76 -24.48 -5.18 -16.90
C VAL A 76 -24.18 -4.67 -18.31
N TYR A 77 -24.36 -5.55 -19.30
CA TYR A 77 -24.19 -5.26 -20.71
C TYR A 77 -25.57 -5.03 -21.33
N LYS A 78 -26.02 -3.77 -21.48
CA LYS A 78 -27.35 -3.47 -22.05
C LYS A 78 -27.28 -3.18 -23.54
N HIS A 79 -26.21 -2.54 -24.02
CA HIS A 79 -26.08 -2.18 -25.43
C HIS A 79 -25.00 -2.99 -26.15
N ASN A 80 -25.43 -3.59 -27.28
CA ASN A 80 -24.54 -4.17 -28.27
C ASN A 80 -24.20 -3.10 -29.31
N PHE A 81 -22.94 -3.06 -29.73
CA PHE A 81 -22.50 -2.25 -30.85
C PHE A 81 -21.65 -3.07 -31.81
N THR A 82 -21.61 -2.64 -33.05
CA THR A 82 -20.75 -3.25 -34.07
C THR A 82 -19.55 -2.33 -34.27
N ASN A 83 -18.34 -2.86 -34.10
CA ASN A 83 -17.14 -2.14 -34.46
C ASN A 83 -17.11 -1.98 -35.98
N TRP A 84 -17.16 -0.74 -36.46
CA TRP A 84 -17.25 -0.45 -37.89
C TRP A 84 -16.00 -0.85 -38.69
N ALA A 85 -14.84 -0.92 -38.05
CA ALA A 85 -13.58 -1.30 -38.70
C ALA A 85 -13.46 -2.83 -38.85
N THR A 86 -13.86 -3.60 -37.84
CA THR A 86 -13.70 -5.06 -37.82
C THR A 86 -14.99 -5.82 -38.16
N ARG A 87 -16.13 -5.13 -38.18
CA ARG A 87 -17.51 -5.70 -38.26
C ARG A 87 -17.87 -6.65 -37.13
N GLU A 88 -17.06 -6.72 -36.08
CA GLU A 88 -17.33 -7.57 -34.92
C GLU A 88 -18.39 -6.93 -34.01
N LYS A 89 -19.27 -7.76 -33.46
CA LYS A 89 -20.25 -7.34 -32.46
C LYS A 89 -19.61 -7.41 -31.08
N HIS A 90 -19.67 -6.32 -30.36
CA HIS A 90 -19.21 -6.23 -28.99
C HIS A 90 -20.35 -5.73 -28.10
N SER A 91 -20.26 -6.04 -26.81
CA SER A 91 -21.15 -5.50 -25.79
C SER A 91 -20.36 -4.54 -24.90
N ILE A 92 -20.90 -3.36 -24.62
CA ILE A 92 -20.27 -2.40 -23.69
C ILE A 92 -20.77 -2.70 -22.29
N GLY A 93 -19.86 -2.88 -21.33
CA GLY A 93 -20.23 -2.95 -19.92
C GLY A 93 -20.57 -1.56 -19.42
N GLU A 94 -21.82 -1.32 -19.04
CA GLU A 94 -22.31 0.01 -18.67
C GLU A 94 -22.30 0.28 -17.17
N GLN A 95 -22.49 -0.78 -16.36
CA GLN A 95 -22.59 -0.65 -14.92
C GLN A 95 -21.91 -1.85 -14.25
N CYS A 96 -21.07 -1.60 -13.25
CA CYS A 96 -20.52 -2.65 -12.40
C CYS A 96 -21.58 -3.14 -11.42
N THR A 97 -21.79 -4.46 -11.35
CA THR A 97 -22.75 -5.09 -10.43
C THR A 97 -22.23 -5.18 -9.00
N LYS A 98 -20.91 -5.02 -8.80
CA LYS A 98 -20.26 -5.15 -7.49
C LYS A 98 -19.92 -3.78 -6.90
N ASP A 99 -20.51 -3.46 -5.74
CA ASP A 99 -20.26 -2.28 -4.91
C ASP A 99 -19.91 -1.01 -5.69
N ALA A 100 -20.79 -0.65 -6.63
CA ALA A 100 -20.75 0.66 -7.24
C ALA A 100 -20.86 1.70 -6.12
N LEU A 101 -19.84 2.55 -5.98
CA LEU A 101 -19.85 3.60 -4.95
C LEU A 101 -21.05 4.51 -5.18
N PHE A 102 -21.58 5.10 -4.10
CA PHE A 102 -22.71 6.03 -4.16
C PHE A 102 -22.45 7.12 -5.23
N ASP A 103 -23.39 7.32 -6.16
CA ASP A 103 -23.29 8.20 -7.35
C ASP A 103 -22.28 7.80 -8.46
N HIS A 104 -21.81 6.56 -8.52
CA HIS A 104 -20.92 6.09 -9.59
C HIS A 104 -21.40 4.81 -10.26
N ASP A 105 -21.20 4.70 -11.58
CA ASP A 105 -21.56 3.51 -12.36
C ASP A 105 -20.51 2.38 -12.26
N TYR A 106 -19.32 2.65 -11.70
CA TYR A 106 -18.15 1.77 -11.75
C TYR A 106 -17.46 1.60 -10.39
N CYS A 107 -16.99 0.38 -10.09
CA CYS A 107 -16.14 0.05 -8.93
C CYS A 107 -14.74 0.70 -9.08
N SER A 108 -14.00 0.84 -7.96
CA SER A 108 -12.66 1.46 -7.91
C SER A 108 -11.57 0.68 -8.66
N SER A 109 -11.81 -0.59 -9.00
CA SER A 109 -10.83 -1.44 -9.69
C SER A 109 -10.78 -1.23 -11.22
N HIS A 110 -11.62 -0.37 -11.79
CA HIS A 110 -11.62 -0.10 -13.24
C HIS A 110 -10.58 0.95 -13.65
N LYS A 111 -9.43 0.50 -14.18
CA LYS A 111 -8.25 1.32 -14.57
C LYS A 111 -8.53 2.56 -15.45
N ASN A 112 -9.68 2.62 -16.13
CA ASN A 112 -10.06 3.70 -17.06
C ASN A 112 -11.41 4.38 -16.76
N SER A 113 -12.10 4.03 -15.67
CA SER A 113 -13.36 4.70 -15.31
C SER A 113 -13.13 6.18 -15.04
N ALA A 114 -14.17 7.01 -15.20
CA ALA A 114 -14.11 8.43 -14.85
C ALA A 114 -13.67 8.61 -13.38
N HIS A 115 -14.07 7.69 -12.50
CA HIS A 115 -13.63 7.63 -11.11
C HIS A 115 -12.15 7.26 -10.96
N ALA A 116 -11.63 6.21 -11.59
CA ALA A 116 -10.19 5.89 -11.51
C ALA A 116 -9.31 7.01 -12.10
N LYS A 117 -9.81 7.74 -13.11
CA LYS A 117 -9.18 8.96 -13.62
C LYS A 117 -9.28 10.12 -12.62
N ALA A 118 -10.40 10.27 -11.92
CA ALA A 118 -10.57 11.28 -10.87
C ALA A 118 -9.69 10.98 -9.64
N VAL A 119 -9.63 9.72 -9.20
CA VAL A 119 -8.74 9.22 -8.12
C VAL A 119 -7.28 9.43 -8.50
N LYS A 120 -6.86 9.05 -9.71
CA LYS A 120 -5.50 9.35 -10.20
C LYS A 120 -5.22 10.84 -10.31
N LYS A 121 -6.21 11.66 -10.68
CA LYS A 121 -6.08 13.11 -10.74
C LYS A 121 -5.93 13.70 -9.34
N THR A 122 -6.64 13.19 -8.34
CA THR A 122 -6.43 13.55 -6.93
C THR A 122 -5.11 13.02 -6.37
N GLU A 123 -4.67 11.82 -6.74
CA GLU A 123 -3.37 11.24 -6.34
C GLU A 123 -2.19 12.05 -6.91
N ASN A 124 -2.28 12.48 -8.17
CA ASN A 124 -1.28 13.34 -8.79
C ASN A 124 -1.28 14.77 -8.21
N LEU A 125 -2.44 15.29 -7.79
CA LEU A 125 -2.53 16.55 -7.03
C LEU A 125 -2.01 16.42 -5.59
N THR A 126 -2.00 15.22 -5.00
CA THR A 126 -1.38 14.95 -3.68
C THR A 126 0.14 14.69 -3.75
N SER A 127 0.75 14.79 -4.92
CA SER A 127 2.21 14.85 -5.07
C SER A 127 2.78 16.28 -4.93
N ALA A 128 1.99 17.23 -4.41
CA ALA A 128 2.55 18.45 -3.85
C ALA A 128 3.58 18.03 -2.78
N ALA A 129 4.85 18.27 -3.07
CA ALA A 129 5.94 17.96 -2.17
C ALA A 129 5.68 18.73 -0.86
N PHE A 130 5.46 18.00 0.23
CA PHE A 130 5.30 18.60 1.55
C PHE A 130 6.53 19.47 1.85
N THR A 131 6.31 20.62 2.48
CA THR A 131 7.41 21.45 2.95
C THR A 131 8.08 20.72 4.12
N GLU A 132 9.39 20.51 4.04
CA GLU A 132 10.12 19.90 5.15
C GLU A 132 10.10 20.83 6.37
N TYR A 133 9.62 20.33 7.51
CA TYR A 133 9.55 21.13 8.73
C TYR A 133 10.91 21.32 9.39
N TYR A 134 11.75 20.28 9.32
CA TYR A 134 13.15 20.32 9.75
C TYR A 134 14.06 20.10 8.54
N PRO A 135 14.34 21.15 7.74
CA PRO A 135 15.19 21.03 6.55
C PRO A 135 16.67 20.75 6.88
N ARG A 136 17.07 20.97 8.14
CA ARG A 136 18.41 20.68 8.67
C ARG A 136 18.28 19.89 9.99
N PRO A 137 17.97 18.59 9.93
CA PRO A 137 17.76 17.75 11.11
C PRO A 137 18.96 17.70 12.07
N GLU A 138 20.16 17.96 11.56
CA GLU A 138 21.41 18.04 12.33
C GLU A 138 21.43 19.19 13.35
N GLU A 139 20.56 20.19 13.22
CA GLU A 139 20.41 21.26 14.21
C GLU A 139 19.54 20.85 15.41
N LEU A 140 18.93 19.66 15.36
CA LEU A 140 18.13 19.14 16.46
C LEU A 140 19.03 18.52 17.53
N THR A 141 18.71 18.79 18.79
CA THR A 141 19.39 18.15 19.92
C THR A 141 18.89 16.71 20.05
N HIS A 142 19.72 15.74 19.69
CA HIS A 142 19.42 14.33 19.93
C HIS A 142 19.26 14.07 21.44
N LEU A 143 18.21 13.34 21.82
CA LEU A 143 17.96 12.97 23.21
C LEU A 143 18.28 11.49 23.44
N TYR A 144 17.66 10.61 22.65
CA TYR A 144 17.83 9.16 22.68
C TYR A 144 17.18 8.57 21.42
N ASP A 145 17.61 7.38 20.98
CA ASP A 145 17.07 6.67 19.82
C ASP A 145 16.81 7.59 18.60
N SER A 146 15.55 7.73 18.21
CA SER A 146 15.06 8.58 17.12
C SER A 146 14.25 9.78 17.64
N VAL A 147 14.57 10.25 18.85
CA VAL A 147 13.89 11.34 19.55
C VAL A 147 14.82 12.53 19.70
N TYR A 148 14.32 13.70 19.34
CA TYR A 148 15.08 14.93 19.27
C TYR A 148 14.30 16.10 19.91
N ALA A 149 15.02 17.10 20.40
CA ALA A 149 14.48 18.38 20.83
C ALA A 149 14.91 19.48 19.87
N ASP A 150 13.95 20.31 19.45
CA ASP A 150 14.25 21.50 18.65
C ASP A 150 14.55 22.74 19.51
N GLN A 151 14.88 23.85 18.85
CA GLN A 151 15.19 25.13 19.48
C GLN A 151 13.99 25.75 20.23
N ASN A 152 12.77 25.38 19.86
CA ASN A 152 11.53 25.78 20.54
C ASN A 152 11.16 24.81 21.68
N ASN A 153 12.05 23.87 22.01
CA ASN A 153 11.86 22.80 22.97
C ASN A 153 10.72 21.82 22.63
N ILE A 154 10.31 21.75 21.37
CA ILE A 154 9.41 20.71 20.89
C ILE A 154 10.18 19.40 20.78
N ILE A 155 9.59 18.34 21.31
CA ILE A 155 10.09 16.97 21.18
C ILE A 155 9.50 16.35 19.93
N ALA A 156 10.38 16.04 18.99
CA ALA A 156 10.07 15.41 17.73
C ALA A 156 10.62 13.98 17.69
N MET A 157 9.81 13.06 17.19
CA MET A 157 10.23 11.70 16.88
C MET A 157 10.28 11.53 15.37
N ARG A 158 11.34 10.89 14.84
CA ARG A 158 11.35 10.50 13.43
C ARG A 158 10.29 9.42 13.22
N ASN A 159 9.46 9.58 12.20
CA ASN A 159 8.47 8.60 11.82
C ASN A 159 9.18 7.44 11.11
N SER A 160 9.05 6.22 11.64
CA SER A 160 9.68 5.03 11.09
C SER A 160 8.89 4.38 9.96
N ASP A 161 7.65 4.83 9.74
CA ASP A 161 6.77 4.27 8.72
C ASP A 161 7.09 4.87 7.34
N PRO A 162 7.69 4.08 6.41
CA PRO A 162 8.07 4.55 5.09
C PRO A 162 6.87 4.80 4.18
N ASP A 163 5.69 4.27 4.53
CA ASP A 163 4.47 4.38 3.73
C ASP A 163 3.78 5.75 3.94
N THR A 164 4.27 6.57 4.87
CA THR A 164 3.73 7.90 5.15
C THR A 164 4.62 9.01 4.59
N LYS A 165 3.99 10.06 4.10
CA LYS A 165 4.66 11.31 3.69
C LYS A 165 5.13 12.19 4.87
N PHE A 166 4.83 11.80 6.10
CA PHE A 166 5.16 12.58 7.29
C PHE A 166 6.44 12.05 7.91
N LYS A 167 7.53 12.81 7.83
CA LYS A 167 8.84 12.43 8.36
C LYS A 167 8.91 12.56 9.88
N TRP A 168 8.09 13.43 10.48
CA TRP A 168 8.19 13.79 11.89
C TRP A 168 6.86 13.63 12.64
N ARG A 169 6.96 13.22 13.89
CA ARG A 169 5.85 13.27 14.87
C ARG A 169 6.23 14.23 15.98
N LEU A 170 5.47 15.30 16.14
CA LEU A 170 5.61 16.23 17.26
C LEU A 170 4.80 15.70 18.42
N VAL A 171 5.47 15.36 19.52
CA VAL A 171 4.86 14.57 20.60
C VAL A 171 4.53 15.43 21.81
N CYS A 172 5.49 16.22 22.26
CA CYS A 172 5.33 17.03 23.45
C CYS A 172 6.28 18.22 23.43
N TRP A 173 6.19 19.09 24.43
CA TRP A 173 7.17 20.16 24.62
C TRP A 173 8.00 19.86 25.85
N SER A 174 9.12 20.54 25.99
CA SER A 174 10.01 20.34 27.11
C SER A 174 10.47 21.65 27.72
N LYS A 175 10.97 21.57 28.94
CA LYS A 175 11.62 22.67 29.64
C LYS A 175 12.97 22.19 30.14
N VAL A 176 14.00 23.02 29.99
CA VAL A 176 15.30 22.75 30.61
C VAL A 176 15.28 23.36 32.00
N HIS A 177 15.45 22.53 33.03
CA HIS A 177 15.59 22.96 34.41
C HIS A 177 16.96 23.64 34.61
N PRO A 178 17.13 24.58 35.56
CA PRO A 178 18.43 25.18 35.84
C PRO A 178 19.57 24.19 36.15
N SER A 179 19.23 22.98 36.59
CA SER A 179 20.19 21.89 36.79
C SER A 179 20.63 21.19 35.49
N GLY A 180 20.25 21.70 34.32
CA GLY A 180 20.50 21.09 33.01
C GLY A 180 19.56 19.95 32.64
N LYS A 181 18.80 19.39 33.59
CA LYS A 181 17.86 18.28 33.34
C LYS A 181 16.64 18.79 32.55
N ARG A 182 16.31 18.11 31.45
CA ARG A 182 15.10 18.41 30.65
C ARG A 182 13.88 17.70 31.24
N ILE A 183 12.76 18.42 31.32
CA ILE A 183 11.48 17.94 31.83
C ILE A 183 10.47 17.95 30.69
N LEU A 184 9.92 16.78 30.35
CA LEU A 184 8.92 16.64 29.30
C LEU A 184 7.52 17.00 29.82
N CYS A 185 6.78 17.77 29.03
CA CYS A 185 5.47 18.31 29.37
C CYS A 185 4.49 18.07 28.21
N SER A 186 3.25 17.67 28.50
CA SER A 186 2.22 17.50 27.47
C SER A 186 1.89 18.84 26.81
N PHE A 187 1.62 18.82 25.50
CA PHE A 187 1.08 20.01 24.85
C PHE A 187 -0.27 20.43 25.46
N ARG A 188 -0.52 21.74 25.44
CA ARG A 188 -1.87 22.28 25.70
C ARG A 188 -2.68 22.23 24.41
N GLN A 189 -4.01 22.12 24.51
CA GLN A 189 -4.89 21.99 23.35
C GLN A 189 -4.72 23.12 22.34
N ASN A 190 -4.70 24.36 22.82
CA ASN A 190 -4.48 25.55 22.01
C ASN A 190 -3.13 25.55 21.27
N PHE A 191 -2.09 24.92 21.82
CA PHE A 191 -0.80 24.77 21.13
C PHE A 191 -0.86 23.69 20.05
N ILE A 192 -1.58 22.58 20.31
CA ILE A 192 -1.86 21.54 19.30
C ILE A 192 -2.63 22.15 18.12
N ASP A 193 -3.64 22.97 18.41
CA ASP A 193 -4.47 23.63 17.39
C ASP A 193 -3.62 24.57 16.52
N GLU A 194 -2.69 25.33 17.14
CA GLU A 194 -1.75 26.19 16.41
C GLU A 194 -0.80 25.38 15.51
N LEU A 195 -0.22 24.29 16.02
CA LEU A 195 0.66 23.41 15.23
C LEU A 195 -0.11 22.77 14.07
N ASN A 196 -1.34 22.30 14.29
CA ASN A 196 -2.16 21.73 13.23
C ASN A 196 -2.56 22.78 12.18
N ARG A 197 -2.83 24.02 12.60
CA ARG A 197 -3.09 25.13 11.68
C ARG A 197 -1.86 25.41 10.81
N LYS A 198 -0.67 25.55 11.41
CA LYS A 198 0.60 25.75 10.69
C LYS A 198 0.92 24.60 9.74
N GLN A 199 0.67 23.36 10.16
CA GLN A 199 0.86 22.16 9.35
C GLN A 199 0.01 22.22 8.08
N LYS A 200 -1.28 22.59 8.19
CA LYS A 200 -2.19 22.71 7.06
C LYS A 200 -1.86 23.89 6.15
N GLU A 201 -1.51 25.05 6.71
CA GLU A 201 -1.22 26.27 5.95
C GLU A 201 0.03 26.17 5.09
N ASN A 202 1.04 25.44 5.55
CA ASN A 202 2.35 25.36 4.89
C ASN A 202 2.64 23.96 4.34
N GLU A 203 1.68 23.04 4.47
CA GLU A 203 1.81 21.63 4.09
C GLU A 203 3.08 20.99 4.66
N TYR A 204 3.32 21.18 5.96
CA TYR A 204 4.52 20.64 6.61
C TYR A 204 4.46 19.11 6.75
N ASP A 205 5.61 18.46 6.63
CA ASP A 205 5.80 17.00 6.70
C ASP A 205 5.83 16.41 8.13
N TYR A 206 5.14 17.05 9.08
CA TYR A 206 4.93 16.51 10.42
C TYR A 206 3.46 16.22 10.75
N ILE A 207 3.25 15.37 11.74
CA ILE A 207 1.97 15.19 12.44
C ILE A 207 2.12 15.51 13.93
N VAL A 208 1.07 16.04 14.55
CA VAL A 208 1.03 16.25 16.01
C VAL A 208 0.37 15.03 16.66
N ASP A 209 1.12 14.29 17.47
CA ASP A 209 0.67 13.04 18.09
C ASP A 209 0.88 13.08 19.62
N PRO A 210 -0.01 13.77 20.36
CA PRO A 210 0.10 13.90 21.81
C PRO A 210 -0.12 12.57 22.56
N SER A 211 -0.66 11.54 21.88
CA SER A 211 -0.90 10.24 22.49
C SER A 211 0.40 9.53 22.87
N LEU A 212 1.50 9.84 22.17
CA LEU A 212 2.83 9.29 22.41
C LEU A 212 3.53 9.91 23.64
N PHE A 213 2.98 10.96 24.25
CA PHE A 213 3.62 11.66 25.38
C PHE A 213 3.95 10.73 26.55
N LYS A 214 3.03 9.84 26.92
CA LYS A 214 3.26 8.92 28.05
C LYS A 214 4.44 8.01 27.80
N LYS A 215 4.55 7.48 26.58
CA LYS A 215 5.66 6.63 26.15
C LYS A 215 6.97 7.42 26.16
N ALA A 216 7.00 8.57 25.49
CA ALA A 216 8.18 9.42 25.44
C ALA A 216 8.69 9.82 26.84
N ARG A 217 7.79 10.05 27.80
CA ARG A 217 8.16 10.36 29.18
C ARG A 217 8.78 9.18 29.92
N ILE A 218 8.31 7.96 29.68
CA ILE A 218 8.87 6.74 30.30
C ILE A 218 10.25 6.49 29.70
N ASP A 219 10.33 6.36 28.37
CA ASP A 219 11.58 6.07 27.65
C ASP A 219 12.69 7.09 27.99
N TYR A 220 12.34 8.38 28.09
CA TYR A 220 13.31 9.42 28.47
C TYR A 220 13.77 9.32 29.93
N SER A 221 12.88 8.95 30.85
CA SER A 221 13.25 8.74 32.25
C SER A 221 14.24 7.58 32.39
N ASP A 222 13.97 6.48 31.68
CA ASP A 222 14.81 5.28 31.70
C ASP A 222 16.20 5.59 31.13
N TYR A 223 16.27 6.35 30.03
CA TYR A 223 17.52 6.82 29.45
C TYR A 223 18.35 7.65 30.45
N GLN A 224 17.72 8.61 31.14
CA GLN A 224 18.41 9.43 32.14
C GLN A 224 18.97 8.62 33.31
N MET A 225 18.30 7.54 33.71
CA MET A 225 18.82 6.67 34.77
C MET A 225 20.01 5.84 34.29
N SER A 226 19.98 5.34 33.05
CA SER A 226 21.10 4.58 32.49
C SER A 226 22.37 5.41 32.27
N SER A 227 22.23 6.71 31.98
CA SER A 227 23.39 7.58 31.75
C SER A 227 24.09 8.01 33.03
N ASP A 228 23.36 8.12 34.16
CA ASP A 228 23.91 8.58 35.43
C ASP A 228 24.79 7.49 36.11
N ASP A 229 24.71 6.22 35.67
CA ASP A 229 25.46 5.08 36.24
C ASP A 229 26.82 4.82 35.56
N GLU A 230 27.05 5.28 34.32
CA GLU A 230 28.31 5.02 33.60
C GLU A 230 29.48 5.92 34.03
N ASP A 231 29.22 7.08 34.64
CA ASP A 231 30.25 8.02 35.12
C ASP A 231 30.80 7.69 36.52
N SER A 232 30.35 6.59 37.14
CA SER A 232 30.72 6.21 38.53
C SER A 232 31.96 5.29 38.63
N PHE A 233 32.53 4.82 37.52
CA PHE A 233 33.56 3.78 37.54
C PHE A 233 35.01 4.19 37.23
N ASP A 234 35.31 5.47 36.99
CA ASP A 234 36.67 5.89 36.57
C ASP A 234 37.44 6.76 37.57
N TYR A 235 37.29 6.47 38.87
CA TYR A 235 38.15 7.03 39.93
C TYR A 235 38.75 5.94 40.81
N MET A 236 39.44 4.96 40.21
CA MET A 236 40.45 4.16 40.90
C MET A 236 41.52 3.67 39.92
N LEU A 237 42.38 4.56 39.43
CA LEU A 237 43.76 4.24 39.00
C LEU A 237 44.67 5.45 39.15
#